data_AF-A0A359MYY3-F1
#
_entry.id   AF-A0A359MYY3-F1
#
_cell.length_a   1.000
_cell.length_b   1.000
_cell.length_c   1.000
_cell.angle_alpha   90.00
_cell.angle_beta   90.00
_cell.angle_gamma   90.00
#
_symmetry.space_group_name_H-M   'P 1'
#
loop_
_entity.id
_entity.type
_entity.pdbx_description
1 polymer ?
#
loop_
_entity_poly.entity_id
_entity_poly.type
_entity_poly.pdbx_seq_one_letter_code
_entity_poly.pdbx_strand_id
1 'polypeptide(L)' 'MIKKNDVIFIVDASQAIPHFKVDVAKINCDFLVFTAHKVMADTGLGVLY' A
#
# COMPACT_ATOMS: atom_id res chain seq x y z
N MET A 1 -13.23 -1.16 10.74
CA MET A 1 -14.48 -0.36 10.61
C MET A 1 -14.88 -0.15 9.15
N ILE A 2 -13.96 0.05 8.20
CA ILE A 2 -14.30 0.39 6.80
C ILE A 2 -15.01 -0.75 6.05
N LYS A 3 -14.57 -2.01 6.18
CA LYS A 3 -15.22 -3.18 5.52
C LYS A 3 -16.69 -3.43 5.85
N LYS A 4 -17.25 -2.77 6.88
CA LYS A 4 -18.69 -2.87 7.18
C LYS A 4 -19.55 -1.97 6.29
N ASN A 5 -18.93 -1.00 5.63
CA ASN A 5 -19.57 -0.10 4.70
C ASN A 5 -19.12 -0.50 3.29
N ASP A 6 -20.01 -0.42 2.31
CA ASP A 6 -19.71 -0.73 0.90
C ASP A 6 -18.86 0.40 0.29
N VAL A 7 -17.62 0.50 0.74
CA VAL A 7 -16.67 1.58 0.45
C VAL A 7 -15.32 0.98 0.09
N ILE A 8 -14.73 1.47 -1.00
CA ILE A 8 -13.39 1.08 -1.43
C ILE A 8 -12.35 1.67 -0.49
N PHE A 9 -11.51 0.81 0.10
CA PHE A 9 -10.43 1.20 0.98
C PHE A 9 -9.08 1.10 0.29
N ILE A 10 -8.47 2.25 0.00
CA ILE A 10 -7.15 2.37 -0.63
C ILE A 10 -6.12 2.84 0.41
N VAL A 11 -4.95 2.21 0.40
CA VAL A 11 -3.82 2.55 1.27
C VAL A 11 -2.63 3.05 0.46
N ASP A 12 -2.15 4.25 0.74
CA ASP A 12 -0.83 4.70 0.29
C ASP A 12 0.23 4.21 1.29
N ALA A 13 1.06 3.28 0.84
CA ALA A 13 2.11 2.66 1.63
C ALA A 13 3.52 3.13 1.22
N SER A 14 3.63 4.20 0.44
CA SER A 14 4.90 4.72 -0.09
C SER A 14 5.97 4.98 0.98
N GLN A 15 5.57 5.44 2.16
CA GLN A 15 6.48 5.62 3.31
C GLN A 15 6.44 4.43 4.28
N ALA A 16 5.37 3.65 4.28
CA ALA A 16 5.24 2.55 5.23
C ALA A 16 6.14 1.37 4.87
N ILE A 17 6.20 0.97 3.60
CA ILE A 17 6.99 -0.19 3.14
C ILE A 17 8.48 -0.12 3.47
N PRO A 18 9.20 1.00 3.31
CA PRO A 18 10.62 1.06 3.67
C PRO A 18 10.88 1.02 5.18
N HIS A 19 9.89 1.28 6.02
CA HIS A 19 10.07 1.47 7.47
C HIS A 19 9.37 0.42 8.33
N PHE A 20 8.32 -0.23 7.81
CA PHE A 20 7.49 -1.17 8.56
C PHE A 20 7.16 -2.41 7.73
N LYS A 21 6.97 -3.54 8.41
CA LYS A 21 6.42 -4.73 7.77
C LYS A 21 4.95 -4.50 7.42
N VAL A 22 4.64 -4.49 6.13
CA VAL A 22 3.28 -4.34 5.59
C VAL A 22 2.70 -5.72 5.31
N ASP A 23 1.47 -5.96 5.80
CA ASP A 23 0.71 -7.18 5.56
C ASP A 23 -0.69 -6.78 5.05
N VAL A 24 -0.90 -6.93 3.74
CA VAL A 24 -2.13 -6.52 3.06
C VAL A 24 -3.36 -7.31 3.53
N ALA A 25 -3.19 -8.58 3.92
CA ALA A 25 -4.29 -9.40 4.42
C ALA A 25 -4.71 -8.93 5.82
N LYS A 26 -3.74 -8.57 6.67
CA LYS A 26 -4.02 -7.99 7.99
C LYS A 26 -4.62 -6.60 7.90
N ILE A 27 -4.16 -5.77 6.97
CA ILE A 27 -4.69 -4.43 6.71
C ILE A 27 -6.11 -4.51 6.14
N ASN A 28 -6.40 -5.54 5.33
CA ASN A 28 -7.69 -5.79 4.71
C ASN A 28 -8.18 -4.59 3.87
N CYS A 29 -7.25 -4.00 3.12
CA CYS A 29 -7.53 -2.99 2.10
C CYS A 29 -7.90 -3.63 0.77
N ASP A 30 -8.64 -2.89 -0.05
CA ASP A 30 -8.98 -3.32 -1.40
C ASP A 30 -7.84 -3.00 -2.38
N PHE A 31 -7.12 -1.90 -2.13
CA PHE A 31 -5.92 -1.55 -2.88
C PHE A 31 -4.81 -1.01 -1.99
N LEU A 32 -3.57 -1.26 -2.40
CA LEU A 32 -2.37 -0.68 -1.80
C LEU A 32 -1.41 -0.19 -2.88
N VAL A 33 -0.93 1.05 -2.73
CA VAL A 33 -0.01 1.67 -3.69
C VAL A 33 1.31 2.08 -3.04
N PHE A 34 2.40 1.99 -3.80
CA PHE A 34 3.68 2.60 -3.42
C PHE A 34 4.59 2.86 -4.62
N THR A 35 5.58 3.72 -4.43
CA THR A 35 6.59 4.05 -5.44
C THR A 35 7.90 3.30 -5.19
N ALA A 36 8.46 2.67 -6.20
CA ALA A 36 9.62 1.78 -6.06
C ALA A 36 10.91 2.52 -5.65
N HIS A 37 11.08 3.78 -6.06
CA HIS A 37 12.26 4.57 -5.70
C HIS A 37 12.40 4.87 -4.20
N LYS A 38 11.35 4.64 -3.40
CA LYS A 38 11.41 4.73 -1.93
C LYS A 38 11.86 3.44 -1.25
N VAL A 39 11.99 2.35 -2.02
CA VAL A 39 12.45 1.04 -1.55
C VAL A 39 13.73 0.60 -2.28
N MET A 40 14.57 1.57 -2.64
CA MET A 40 15.89 1.37 -3.27
C MET A 40 15.85 0.82 -4.71
N ALA A 41 14.74 1.00 -5.44
CA ALA A 41 14.66 0.73 -6.87
C ALA A 41 14.73 2.03 -7.71
N ASP A 42 14.65 1.92 -9.04
CA ASP A 42 14.72 3.06 -9.94
C ASP A 42 13.47 3.95 -9.90
N THR A 43 13.66 5.22 -10.28
CA THR A 43 12.56 6.18 -10.50
C THR A 43 11.69 5.77 -11.68
N GLY A 44 10.41 6.17 -11.66
CA GLY A 44 9.45 5.88 -12.74
C GLY A 44 8.72 4.53 -12.61
N LEU A 45 9.02 3.73 -11.58
CA LEU A 45 8.30 2.50 -11.25
C LEU A 45 7.42 2.67 -10.01
N GLY A 46 6.22 2.09 -10.06
CA GLY A 46 5.27 2.02 -8.96
C GLY A 46 4.54 0.68 -8.95
N VAL A 47 3.89 0.39 -7.83
CA VAL A 47 3.15 -0.87 -7.62
C VAL A 47 1.74 -0.54 -7.15
N LEU A 48 0.78 -1.29 -7.69
CA LEU A 48 -0.60 -1.37 -7.24
C LEU A 48 -0.88 -2.85 -6.92
N TYR A 49 -1.25 -3.11 -5.67
CA TYR A 49 -1.84 -4.36 -5.20
C TYR A 49 -3.35 -4.16 -5.06
#